data_AF-A0A369JXU2-F1
#
_entry.id   AF-A0A369JXU2-F1
#
_cell.length_a   1.000
_cell.length_b   1.000
_cell.length_c   1.000
_cell.angle_alpha   90.00
_cell.angle_beta   90.00
_cell.angle_gamma   90.00
#
_symmetry.space_group_name_H-M   'P 1'
#
loop_
_entity.id
_entity.type
_entity.pdbx_description
1 polymer ?
#
loop_
_entity_poly.entity_id
_entity_poly.type
_entity_poly.pdbx_seq_one_letter_code
_entity_poly.pdbx_strand_id
1 'polypeptide(L)'
;MPIPSYPIPVEIVDLIIDELHADTRTLKNCALVLDYPSHSHEARGLLDVFNEHPSLARSVHHLEIWNYKEGLFDLATKQWTQITDDILPRIFEKLHSLRFFALSACPTMFDFFIHPPEINWSHISPPLIFALTTMLHASPIYAVAIQGFTNIPIADIAIGCPHLTRLKLSCTDTRLTWDADHDDLFDANLEIPTALESRVQSDAVRDRHHLKSLIMDDHSVITIQGLFHSAILPQSRLCLSHLSEIEIRKSIRGMGCLPEKIMSFASGSLRTLSWDCPNYTSYTEQGVAMDAPSIPTYIRSLRLSFDHLHGVTSHHMSYVCTALEEIAKDNAQLEEILLILKVERPSKIDDVWCESAHWTARFDELLTGADTFPHLQHIVILIWHPPSEHSQRAQVELCNEICMRLERMLQQLQAKGILSVLWVVSAFEKGLSGLIIAEEASVRKIEDGGFVI
;
A
#
# COMPACT_ATOMS: atom_id res chain seq x y z
N MET A 1 35.27 37.08 -23.61
CA MET A 1 35.13 37.80 -22.34
C MET A 1 34.33 36.89 -21.40
N PRO A 2 34.84 36.51 -20.22
CA PRO A 2 34.06 35.73 -19.28
C PRO A 2 32.88 36.57 -18.78
N ILE A 3 31.69 35.98 -18.80
CA ILE A 3 30.48 36.60 -18.24
C ILE A 3 30.66 36.54 -16.71
N PRO A 4 30.60 37.68 -15.99
CA PRO A 4 30.66 37.67 -14.55
C PRO A 4 29.45 36.91 -13.99
N SER A 5 29.69 35.81 -13.28
CA SER A 5 28.67 35.07 -12.56
C SER A 5 28.29 35.85 -11.31
N TYR A 6 27.23 36.64 -11.40
CA TYR A 6 26.60 37.20 -10.21
C TYR A 6 25.78 36.10 -9.52
N PRO A 7 25.78 36.03 -8.18
CA PRO A 7 24.91 35.11 -7.46
C PRO A 7 23.46 35.41 -7.83
N ILE A 8 22.72 34.37 -8.21
CA ILE A 8 21.31 34.48 -8.56
C ILE A 8 20.56 34.98 -7.31
N PRO A 9 19.76 36.06 -7.42
CA PRO A 9 18.97 36.56 -6.29
C PRO A 9 18.09 35.46 -5.70
N VAL A 10 18.02 35.39 -4.37
CA VAL A 10 17.27 34.33 -3.66
C VAL A 10 15.80 34.33 -4.07
N GLU A 11 15.26 35.49 -4.43
CA GLU A 11 13.90 35.66 -4.91
C GLU A 11 13.66 34.98 -6.26
N ILE A 12 14.67 34.90 -7.12
CA ILE A 12 14.59 34.18 -8.41
C ILE A 12 14.71 32.68 -8.19
N VAL A 13 15.53 32.25 -7.22
CA VAL A 13 15.65 30.85 -6.83
C VAL A 13 14.34 30.35 -6.21
N ASP A 14 13.75 31.12 -5.31
CA ASP A 14 12.44 30.82 -4.71
C ASP A 14 11.34 30.80 -5.79
N LEU A 15 11.37 31.72 -6.76
CA LEU A 15 10.44 31.70 -7.89
C LEU A 15 10.61 30.46 -8.78
N ILE A 16 11.85 30.02 -9.02
CA ILE A 16 12.14 28.80 -9.79
C ILE A 16 11.67 27.57 -9.02
N ILE A 17 11.86 27.52 -7.71
CA ILE A 17 11.38 26.43 -6.85
C ILE A 17 9.86 26.39 -6.81
N ASP A 18 9.19 27.54 -6.69
CA ASP A 18 7.74 27.66 -6.71
C ASP A 18 7.15 27.25 -8.07
N GLU A 19 7.79 27.63 -9.18
CA GLU A 19 7.40 27.21 -10.54
C GLU A 19 7.67 25.71 -10.77
N LEU A 20 8.78 25.16 -10.26
CA LEU A 20 9.06 23.73 -10.29
C LEU A 20 8.08 22.92 -9.42
N HIS A 21 7.57 23.51 -8.34
CA HIS A 21 6.56 22.91 -7.47
C HIS A 21 5.17 22.84 -8.15
N ALA A 22 4.87 23.72 -9.10
CA ALA A 22 3.63 23.68 -9.89
C ALA A 22 3.65 22.60 -10.99
N ASP A 23 4.83 22.17 -11.43
CA ASP A 23 5.00 21.15 -12.45
C ASP A 23 5.47 19.80 -11.87
N THR A 24 4.50 18.95 -11.55
CA THR A 24 4.73 17.56 -11.11
C THR A 24 5.55 16.71 -12.09
N ARG A 25 5.65 17.07 -13.39
CA ARG A 25 6.55 16.40 -14.34
C ARG A 25 8.00 16.83 -14.17
N THR A 26 8.26 18.07 -13.78
CA THR A 26 9.63 18.56 -13.60
C THR A 26 10.20 18.17 -12.24
N LEU A 27 9.36 18.06 -11.20
CA LEU A 27 9.74 17.44 -9.92
C LEU A 27 10.10 15.95 -10.04
N LYS A 28 9.45 15.20 -10.95
CA LYS A 28 9.86 13.82 -11.29
C LYS A 28 11.30 13.75 -11.84
N ASN A 29 11.82 14.83 -12.40
CA ASN A 29 13.21 14.91 -12.87
C ASN A 29 14.20 15.33 -11.77
N CYS A 30 13.73 15.71 -10.58
CA CYS A 30 14.55 15.86 -9.37
C CYS A 30 14.60 14.58 -8.51
N ALA A 31 13.95 13.50 -8.94
CA ALA A 31 14.12 12.19 -8.35
C ALA A 31 15.58 11.75 -8.54
N LEU A 32 16.29 11.53 -7.43
CA LEU A 32 17.61 10.91 -7.46
C LEU A 32 17.44 9.44 -7.81
N VAL A 33 17.68 9.09 -9.08
CA VAL A 33 17.77 7.71 -9.54
C VAL A 33 19.23 7.29 -9.44
N LEU A 34 19.58 6.58 -8.37
CA LEU A 34 20.96 6.19 -8.07
C LEU A 34 21.36 4.94 -8.86
N ASP A 35 22.14 5.07 -9.94
CA ASP A 35 22.66 3.96 -10.74
C ASP A 35 24.20 3.85 -10.69
N TYR A 36 24.72 3.18 -9.65
CA TYR A 36 26.16 2.89 -9.54
C TYR A 36 26.59 1.79 -10.52
N PRO A 37 27.69 2.01 -11.30
CA PRO A 37 29.03 2.06 -10.73
C PRO A 37 29.91 3.19 -11.30
N SER A 38 29.86 4.39 -10.72
CA SER A 38 30.87 5.43 -10.97
C SER A 38 31.67 5.69 -9.69
N HIS A 39 32.88 6.27 -9.73
CA HIS A 39 33.63 6.56 -8.50
C HIS A 39 33.03 7.71 -7.66
N SER A 40 31.96 8.35 -8.13
CA SER A 40 31.30 9.47 -7.47
C SER A 40 29.85 9.15 -7.14
N HIS A 41 29.48 9.29 -5.87
CA HIS A 41 28.08 9.26 -5.42
C HIS A 41 27.25 10.30 -6.18
N GLU A 42 26.16 9.89 -6.82
CA GLU A 42 25.42 10.78 -7.72
C GLU A 42 24.76 11.96 -6.99
N ALA A 43 24.32 11.74 -5.75
CA ALA A 43 23.80 12.83 -4.91
C ALA A 43 24.89 13.80 -4.41
N ARG A 44 26.17 13.61 -4.76
CA ARG A 44 27.26 14.48 -4.29
C ARG A 44 27.08 15.93 -4.72
N GLY A 45 26.67 16.14 -5.98
CA GLY A 45 26.39 17.49 -6.49
C GLY A 45 25.29 18.19 -5.70
N LEU A 46 24.24 17.45 -5.29
CA LEU A 46 23.18 18.01 -4.45
C LEU A 46 23.71 18.40 -3.06
N LEU A 47 24.55 17.56 -2.45
CA LEU A 47 25.19 17.88 -1.17
C LEU A 47 26.06 19.14 -1.28
N ASP A 48 26.85 19.27 -2.34
CA ASP A 48 27.71 20.43 -2.58
C ASP A 48 26.86 21.71 -2.75
N VAL A 49 25.75 21.64 -3.49
CA VAL A 49 24.78 22.74 -3.61
C VAL A 49 24.18 23.13 -2.26
N PHE A 50 23.78 22.16 -1.42
CA PHE A 50 23.26 22.45 -0.08
C PHE A 50 24.32 22.98 0.88
N ASN A 51 25.60 22.68 0.66
CA ASN A 51 26.71 23.29 1.40
C ASN A 51 26.90 24.76 1.01
N GLU A 52 26.85 25.07 -0.29
CA GLU A 52 27.02 26.43 -0.82
C GLU A 52 25.81 27.32 -0.55
N HIS A 53 24.61 26.73 -0.59
CA HIS A 53 23.33 27.44 -0.47
C HIS A 53 22.39 26.76 0.56
N PRO A 54 22.63 26.92 1.88
CA PRO A 54 21.82 26.27 2.91
C PRO A 54 20.34 26.65 2.92
N SER A 55 19.98 27.82 2.36
CA SER A 55 18.58 28.22 2.21
C SER A 55 17.82 27.26 1.29
N LEU A 56 18.45 26.73 0.24
CA LEU A 56 17.84 25.76 -0.67
C LEU A 56 17.39 24.50 0.07
N ALA A 57 18.22 23.97 0.97
CA ALA A 57 17.89 22.77 1.74
C ALA A 57 16.66 22.96 2.63
N ARG A 58 16.43 24.19 3.12
CA ARG A 58 15.24 24.54 3.91
C ARG A 58 13.97 24.68 3.06
N SER A 59 14.11 24.94 1.76
CA SER A 59 12.98 25.00 0.82
C SER A 59 12.56 23.60 0.34
N VAL A 60 13.31 22.54 0.68
CA VAL A 60 12.93 21.17 0.32
C VAL A 60 11.85 20.64 1.27
N HIS A 61 10.64 20.55 0.74
CA HIS A 61 9.48 19.97 1.45
C HIS A 61 9.17 18.53 1.04
N HIS A 62 9.70 18.10 -0.10
CA HIS A 62 9.41 16.80 -0.70
C HIS A 62 10.72 16.14 -1.12
N LEU A 63 10.96 14.92 -0.63
CA LEU A 63 12.10 14.11 -1.04
C LEU A 63 11.67 12.68 -1.34
N GLU A 64 12.02 12.21 -2.53
CA GLU A 64 11.87 10.81 -2.93
C GLU A 64 13.22 10.27 -3.40
N ILE A 65 13.59 9.11 -2.88
CA ILE A 65 14.79 8.38 -3.28
C ILE A 65 14.35 7.02 -3.79
N TRP A 66 14.68 6.73 -5.04
CA TRP A 66 14.28 5.52 -5.74
C TRP A 66 15.49 4.67 -6.10
N ASN A 67 15.28 3.36 -6.13
CA ASN A 67 16.31 2.37 -6.46
C ASN A 67 17.57 2.46 -5.58
N TYR A 68 17.42 2.88 -4.32
CA TYR A 68 18.54 2.98 -3.40
C TYR A 68 19.15 1.59 -3.12
N LYS A 69 20.48 1.52 -3.02
CA LYS A 69 21.23 0.30 -2.68
C LYS A 69 22.41 0.65 -1.78
N GLU A 70 22.53 -0.03 -0.65
CA GLU A 70 23.66 0.16 0.29
C GLU A 70 24.62 -1.05 0.27
N GLY A 71 25.00 -1.44 -0.94
CA GLY A 71 25.91 -2.54 -1.14
C GLY A 71 25.85 -3.11 -2.54
N LEU A 72 26.70 -4.08 -2.77
CA LEU A 72 26.81 -4.80 -4.03
C LEU A 72 26.77 -6.28 -3.74
N PHE A 73 25.91 -6.97 -4.49
CA PHE A 73 25.99 -8.41 -4.57
C PHE A 73 26.96 -8.80 -5.66
N ASP A 74 28.01 -9.50 -5.26
CA ASP A 74 28.90 -10.13 -6.21
C ASP A 74 28.33 -11.50 -6.58
N LEU A 75 27.78 -11.60 -7.79
CA LEU A 75 27.24 -12.84 -8.36
C LEU A 75 28.27 -13.96 -8.44
N ALA A 76 29.56 -13.64 -8.61
CA ALA A 76 30.62 -14.64 -8.75
C ALA A 76 30.95 -15.30 -7.41
N THR A 77 31.03 -14.50 -6.35
CA THR A 77 31.33 -14.99 -4.99
C THR A 77 30.09 -15.37 -4.19
N LYS A 78 28.90 -14.98 -4.67
CA LYS A 78 27.64 -15.04 -3.93
C LYS A 78 27.73 -14.34 -2.57
N GLN A 79 28.54 -13.29 -2.47
CA GLN A 79 28.72 -12.51 -1.25
C GLN A 79 28.11 -11.11 -1.42
N TRP A 80 27.39 -10.70 -0.39
CA TRP A 80 26.96 -9.31 -0.25
C TRP A 80 28.08 -8.51 0.43
N THR A 81 28.50 -7.43 -0.23
CA THR A 81 29.40 -6.44 0.37
C THR A 81 28.60 -5.18 0.65
N GLN A 82 28.39 -4.87 1.92
CA GLN A 82 27.77 -3.60 2.31
C GLN A 82 28.72 -2.46 1.97
N ILE A 83 28.21 -1.44 1.28
CA ILE A 83 28.93 -0.20 0.98
C ILE A 83 28.17 0.91 1.66
N THR A 84 28.67 1.33 2.83
CA THR A 84 28.05 2.40 3.61
C THR A 84 27.98 3.68 2.80
N ASP A 85 26.80 4.30 2.80
CA ASP A 85 26.60 5.61 2.18
C ASP A 85 27.05 6.72 3.13
N ASP A 86 27.99 7.55 2.68
CA ASP A 86 28.52 8.69 3.44
C ASP A 86 27.95 10.04 2.98
N ILE A 87 27.11 10.06 1.95
CA ILE A 87 26.55 11.26 1.32
C ILE A 87 25.11 11.50 1.77
N LEU A 88 24.22 10.51 1.67
CA LEU A 88 22.83 10.65 2.11
C LEU A 88 22.69 11.09 3.58
N PRO A 89 23.47 10.55 4.54
CA PRO A 89 23.42 11.04 5.92
C PRO A 89 23.65 12.55 6.03
N ARG A 90 24.61 13.09 5.27
CA ARG A 90 24.95 14.52 5.26
C ARG A 90 23.91 15.37 4.55
N ILE A 91 23.19 14.79 3.59
CA ILE A 91 22.04 15.45 2.95
C ILE A 91 20.89 15.53 3.97
N PHE A 92 20.56 14.43 4.64
CA PHE A 92 19.49 14.37 5.64
C PHE A 92 19.70 15.34 6.79
N GLU A 93 20.95 15.53 7.23
CA GLU A 93 21.32 16.55 8.23
C GLU A 93 20.94 17.98 7.86
N LYS A 94 20.69 18.28 6.58
CA LYS A 94 20.35 19.64 6.10
C LYS A 94 18.85 19.82 5.87
N LEU A 95 18.08 18.73 5.90
CA LEU A 95 16.66 18.71 5.56
C LEU A 95 15.82 18.78 6.83
N HIS A 96 15.40 19.99 7.21
CA HIS A 96 14.60 20.24 8.42
C HIS A 96 13.17 20.71 8.14
N SER A 97 12.78 20.81 6.86
CA SER A 97 11.49 21.35 6.44
C SER A 97 10.68 20.36 5.61
N LEU A 98 11.07 19.08 5.65
CA LEU A 98 10.37 18.03 4.91
C LEU A 98 8.95 17.84 5.44
N ARG A 99 8.04 17.64 4.49
CA ARG A 99 6.62 17.33 4.69
C ARG A 99 6.28 15.93 4.19
N PHE A 100 6.99 15.47 3.17
CA PHE A 100 6.88 14.10 2.65
C PHE A 100 8.28 13.53 2.40
N PHE A 101 8.44 12.27 2.77
CA PHE A 101 9.65 11.50 2.52
C PHE A 101 9.32 10.11 1.97
N ALA A 102 9.94 9.74 0.86
CA ALA A 102 9.91 8.37 0.34
C ALA A 102 11.31 7.80 0.12
N LEU A 103 11.51 6.56 0.56
CA LEU A 103 12.75 5.81 0.37
C LEU A 103 12.42 4.40 -0.14
N SER A 104 12.81 4.12 -1.38
CA SER A 104 12.60 2.82 -2.03
C SER A 104 13.91 2.16 -2.39
N ALA A 105 14.08 0.92 -1.95
CA ALA A 105 15.16 0.03 -2.35
C ALA A 105 15.08 -0.27 -3.85
N CYS A 106 16.22 -0.64 -4.42
CA CYS A 106 16.26 -1.27 -5.74
C CYS A 106 15.44 -2.58 -5.73
N PRO A 107 14.52 -2.82 -6.69
CA PRO A 107 13.71 -4.03 -6.76
C PRO A 107 14.52 -5.32 -6.72
N THR A 108 15.73 -5.30 -7.28
CA THR A 108 16.61 -6.46 -7.25
C THR A 108 17.05 -6.84 -5.84
N MET A 109 17.03 -5.94 -4.85
CA MET A 109 17.45 -6.27 -3.47
C MET A 109 16.39 -7.01 -2.67
N PHE A 110 15.12 -6.88 -3.05
CA PHE A 110 14.01 -7.59 -2.40
C PHE A 110 13.28 -8.53 -3.36
N ASP A 111 13.87 -8.80 -4.53
CA ASP A 111 13.45 -9.93 -5.37
C ASP A 111 13.95 -11.23 -4.74
N PHE A 112 13.09 -11.82 -3.93
CA PHE A 112 13.40 -13.00 -3.15
C PHE A 112 13.51 -14.29 -3.98
N PHE A 113 13.25 -14.26 -5.30
CA PHE A 113 13.52 -15.40 -6.17
C PHE A 113 14.99 -15.51 -6.56
N ILE A 114 15.71 -14.39 -6.49
CA ILE A 114 17.10 -14.29 -6.96
C ILE A 114 18.08 -14.59 -5.81
N HIS A 115 17.68 -14.34 -4.56
CA HIS A 115 18.62 -14.27 -3.44
C HIS A 115 18.41 -15.33 -2.37
N PRO A 116 19.48 -15.94 -1.83
CA PRO A 116 19.39 -16.83 -0.68
C PRO A 116 18.84 -16.08 0.55
N PRO A 117 17.90 -16.69 1.30
CA PRO A 117 17.21 -16.06 2.42
C PRO A 117 18.15 -15.68 3.57
N GLU A 118 19.29 -16.37 3.71
CA GLU A 118 20.24 -16.24 4.83
C GLU A 118 20.96 -14.90 4.90
N ILE A 119 21.00 -14.13 3.80
CA ILE A 119 21.67 -12.84 3.75
C ILE A 119 20.63 -11.74 3.88
N ASN A 120 20.95 -10.69 4.63
CA ASN A 120 20.04 -9.62 4.95
C ASN A 120 20.35 -8.40 4.06
N TRP A 121 19.86 -8.46 2.82
CA TRP A 121 20.24 -7.61 1.68
C TRP A 121 19.77 -6.16 1.77
N SER A 122 18.76 -5.92 2.58
CA SER A 122 17.99 -4.68 2.64
C SER A 122 18.25 -3.89 3.93
N HIS A 123 19.36 -4.18 4.63
CA HIS A 123 19.76 -3.40 5.78
C HIS A 123 20.27 -2.03 5.39
N ILE A 124 19.63 -1.02 5.96
CA ILE A 124 20.17 0.33 6.05
C ILE A 124 21.31 0.31 7.08
N SER A 125 22.44 0.91 6.77
CA SER A 125 23.57 1.01 7.70
C SER A 125 23.21 1.85 8.92
N PRO A 126 23.85 1.59 10.08
CA PRO A 126 23.58 2.36 11.28
C PRO A 126 23.73 3.89 11.12
N PRO A 127 24.76 4.42 10.42
CA PRO A 127 24.87 5.85 10.15
C PRO A 127 23.68 6.43 9.39
N LEU A 128 23.19 5.71 8.37
CA LEU A 128 22.06 6.15 7.58
C LEU A 128 20.74 6.04 8.35
N ILE A 129 20.54 4.99 9.15
CA ILE A 129 19.39 4.88 10.08
C ILE A 129 19.38 6.08 11.05
N PHE A 130 20.53 6.40 11.65
CA PHE A 130 20.63 7.52 12.58
C PHE A 130 20.33 8.87 11.93
N ALA A 131 20.86 9.11 10.73
CA ALA A 131 20.58 10.33 10.00
C ALA A 131 19.11 10.42 9.57
N LEU A 132 18.53 9.29 9.14
CA LEU A 132 17.12 9.18 8.78
C LEU A 132 16.23 9.53 9.97
N THR A 133 16.41 8.90 11.14
CA THR A 133 15.60 9.19 12.33
C THR A 133 15.74 10.63 12.77
N THR A 134 16.96 11.16 12.77
CA THR A 134 17.24 12.57 13.11
C THR A 134 16.50 13.53 12.18
N MET A 135 16.56 13.29 10.87
CA MET A 135 15.86 14.10 9.87
C MET A 135 14.33 14.02 10.04
N LEU A 136 13.79 12.82 10.26
CA LEU A 136 12.37 12.61 10.46
C LEU A 136 11.86 13.33 11.72
N HIS A 137 12.64 13.33 12.81
CA HIS A 137 12.30 14.00 14.07
C HIS A 137 12.41 15.52 13.98
N ALA A 138 13.38 16.02 13.21
CA ALA A 138 13.62 17.46 13.05
C ALA A 138 12.62 18.15 12.10
N SER A 139 11.92 17.37 11.26
CA SER A 139 11.05 17.89 10.20
C SER A 139 9.55 17.72 10.51
N PRO A 140 8.68 18.64 10.03
CA PRO A 140 7.23 18.52 10.16
C PRO A 140 6.64 17.54 9.12
N ILE A 141 7.07 16.28 9.15
CA ILE A 141 6.70 15.29 8.14
C ILE A 141 5.28 14.78 8.38
N TYR A 142 4.45 14.86 7.34
CA TYR A 142 3.07 14.39 7.33
C TYR A 142 2.91 13.02 6.68
N ALA A 143 3.83 12.64 5.81
CA ALA A 143 3.77 11.41 5.04
C ALA A 143 5.15 10.75 4.91
N VAL A 144 5.22 9.46 5.24
CA VAL A 144 6.43 8.63 5.07
C VAL A 144 6.07 7.39 4.26
N ALA A 145 6.88 7.09 3.24
CA ALA A 145 6.81 5.85 2.49
C ALA A 145 8.18 5.16 2.50
N ILE A 146 8.25 3.93 3.00
CA ILE A 146 9.49 3.14 2.98
C ILE A 146 9.20 1.81 2.32
N GLN A 147 10.03 1.46 1.33
CA GLN A 147 9.85 0.25 0.54
C GLN A 147 11.15 -0.56 0.41
N GLY A 148 11.09 -1.85 0.73
CA GLY A 148 12.17 -2.81 0.47
C GLY A 148 13.37 -2.71 1.42
N PHE A 149 13.19 -2.15 2.62
CA PHE A 149 14.23 -2.04 3.65
C PHE A 149 13.87 -2.78 4.91
N THR A 150 14.82 -3.51 5.49
CA THR A 150 14.62 -4.21 6.76
C THR A 150 15.16 -3.40 7.93
N ASN A 151 14.66 -3.72 9.13
CA ASN A 151 15.08 -3.06 10.39
C ASN A 151 14.85 -1.54 10.37
N ILE A 152 13.73 -1.12 9.77
CA ILE A 152 13.29 0.26 9.84
C ILE A 152 13.10 0.64 11.32
N PRO A 153 13.58 1.82 11.74
CA PRO A 153 13.45 2.31 13.12
C PRO A 153 12.01 2.75 13.42
N ILE A 154 11.03 1.85 13.28
CA ILE A 154 9.60 2.15 13.34
C ILE A 154 9.18 2.66 14.73
N ALA A 155 9.87 2.20 15.78
CA ALA A 155 9.69 2.70 17.13
C ALA A 155 10.08 4.18 17.24
N ASP A 156 11.21 4.57 16.66
CA ASP A 156 11.65 5.97 16.64
C ASP A 156 10.71 6.83 15.79
N ILE A 157 10.16 6.28 14.70
CA ILE A 157 9.15 6.98 13.89
C ILE A 157 7.89 7.25 14.74
N ALA A 158 7.37 6.24 15.44
CA ALA A 158 6.19 6.38 16.30
C ALA A 158 6.42 7.39 17.46
N ILE A 159 7.62 7.40 18.03
CA ILE A 159 7.97 8.25 19.16
C ILE A 159 8.27 9.70 18.73
N GLY A 160 9.01 9.88 17.64
CA GLY A 160 9.59 11.18 17.30
C GLY A 160 8.96 11.93 16.13
N CYS A 161 7.97 11.34 15.44
CA CYS A 161 7.30 11.99 14.30
C CYS A 161 5.86 12.42 14.66
N PRO A 162 5.67 13.53 15.41
CA PRO A 162 4.34 13.98 15.80
C PRO A 162 3.46 14.28 14.59
N HIS A 163 3.96 14.93 13.53
CA HIS A 163 3.08 15.37 12.45
C HIS A 163 2.64 14.27 11.48
N LEU A 164 3.09 13.03 11.68
CA LEU A 164 2.86 11.93 10.75
C LEU A 164 1.38 11.53 10.70
N THR A 165 0.77 11.69 9.52
CA THR A 165 -0.64 11.33 9.27
C THR A 165 -0.80 10.19 8.27
N ARG A 166 0.21 9.93 7.45
CA ARG A 166 0.20 8.89 6.42
C ARG A 166 1.48 8.07 6.50
N LEU A 167 1.35 6.76 6.60
CA LEU A 167 2.48 5.85 6.64
C LEU A 167 2.27 4.73 5.63
N LYS A 168 3.24 4.54 4.75
CA LYS A 168 3.28 3.45 3.78
C LYS A 168 4.53 2.60 4.03
N LEU A 169 4.32 1.33 4.33
CA LEU A 169 5.37 0.34 4.52
C LEU A 169 5.14 -0.76 3.47
N SER A 170 6.19 -1.13 2.75
CA SER A 170 6.10 -2.23 1.78
C SER A 170 7.41 -3.00 1.76
N CYS A 171 7.35 -4.32 1.80
CA CYS A 171 8.54 -5.18 1.82
C CYS A 171 9.56 -4.78 2.91
N THR A 172 9.10 -4.52 4.14
CA THR A 172 9.96 -3.97 5.21
C THR A 172 10.51 -5.00 6.20
N ASP A 173 10.12 -6.25 6.07
CA ASP A 173 10.60 -7.36 6.89
C ASP A 173 11.47 -8.30 6.07
N THR A 174 12.35 -9.02 6.76
CA THR A 174 13.11 -10.11 6.17
C THR A 174 12.21 -11.31 5.95
N ARG A 175 12.28 -11.94 4.77
CA ARG A 175 11.60 -13.22 4.45
C ARG A 175 12.06 -14.41 5.32
N LEU A 176 12.94 -14.19 6.29
CA LEU A 176 13.79 -15.18 6.96
C LEU A 176 13.09 -16.22 7.86
N THR A 177 11.76 -16.34 7.87
CA THR A 177 11.09 -17.40 8.63
C THR A 177 9.90 -18.05 7.92
N TRP A 178 9.60 -17.70 6.67
CA TRP A 178 8.62 -18.47 5.88
C TRP A 178 9.26 -19.69 5.22
N ASP A 179 9.95 -20.52 6.01
CA ASP A 179 10.01 -21.92 5.63
C ASP A 179 8.56 -22.41 5.68
N ALA A 180 8.07 -22.93 4.54
CA ALA A 180 6.68 -23.36 4.37
C ALA A 180 6.22 -24.42 5.40
N ASP A 181 7.16 -24.99 6.14
CA ASP A 181 6.96 -26.03 7.15
C ASP A 181 6.95 -25.49 8.59
N HIS A 182 7.18 -24.18 8.81
CA HIS A 182 7.20 -23.56 10.13
C HIS A 182 6.04 -22.57 10.33
N ASP A 183 4.81 -23.08 10.17
CA ASP A 183 3.57 -22.40 10.58
C ASP A 183 3.59 -22.00 12.08
N ASP A 184 4.47 -22.59 12.89
CA ASP A 184 4.61 -22.33 14.33
C ASP A 184 5.41 -21.06 14.70
N LEU A 185 6.11 -20.42 13.75
CA LEU A 185 6.99 -19.27 14.06
C LEU A 185 6.25 -17.93 14.16
N PHE A 186 5.01 -17.84 13.68
CA PHE A 186 4.17 -16.71 14.00
C PHE A 186 3.46 -17.01 15.31
N ASP A 187 4.02 -16.45 16.39
CA ASP A 187 3.37 -16.46 17.69
C ASP A 187 1.96 -15.88 17.53
N ALA A 188 0.95 -16.75 17.50
CA ALA A 188 -0.46 -16.37 17.44
C ALA A 188 -0.84 -15.43 18.61
N ASN A 189 0.01 -15.38 19.64
CA ASN A 189 -0.07 -14.48 20.79
C ASN A 189 0.70 -13.15 20.59
N LEU A 190 0.98 -12.74 19.35
CA LEU A 190 1.32 -11.36 19.03
C LEU A 190 0.12 -10.45 19.35
N GLU A 191 -0.10 -10.24 20.65
CA GLU A 191 -1.13 -9.40 21.22
C GLU A 191 -0.82 -7.96 20.82
N ILE A 192 -1.58 -7.42 19.86
CA ILE A 192 -1.71 -5.97 19.80
C ILE A 192 -2.34 -5.57 21.13
N PRO A 193 -1.66 -4.80 21.98
CA PRO A 193 -2.14 -4.56 23.32
C PRO A 193 -3.53 -3.92 23.24
N THR A 194 -4.54 -4.61 23.74
CA THR A 194 -5.93 -4.16 23.67
C THR A 194 -6.00 -2.83 24.41
N ALA A 195 -6.22 -1.77 23.65
CA ALA A 195 -6.36 -0.38 24.05
C ALA A 195 -6.32 -0.14 25.57
N LEU A 196 -5.16 0.29 26.08
CA LEU A 196 -5.01 0.95 27.39
C LEU A 196 -5.66 2.35 27.41
N GLU A 197 -6.61 2.61 26.50
CA GLU A 197 -7.39 3.85 26.38
C GLU A 197 -8.17 4.19 27.65
N SER A 198 -8.38 3.22 28.55
CA SER A 198 -9.08 3.46 29.82
C SER A 198 -8.22 4.06 30.96
N ARG A 199 -6.89 4.15 30.84
CA ARG A 199 -6.03 4.51 32.01
C ARG A 199 -5.22 5.80 31.94
N VAL A 200 -5.22 6.54 30.84
CA VAL A 200 -4.45 7.79 30.79
C VAL A 200 -5.30 8.93 30.24
N GLN A 201 -6.40 9.27 30.93
CA GLN A 201 -7.01 10.61 30.83
C GLN A 201 -6.17 11.66 31.59
N SER A 202 -4.84 11.56 31.52
CA SER A 202 -3.98 12.63 32.04
C SER A 202 -3.79 13.68 30.94
N ASP A 203 -3.71 14.95 31.31
CA ASP A 203 -3.53 16.09 30.39
C ASP A 203 -2.36 15.95 29.40
N ALA A 204 -1.44 15.00 29.61
CA ALA A 204 -0.36 14.63 28.68
C ALA A 204 -0.83 14.03 27.34
N VAL A 205 -2.12 13.71 27.17
CA VAL A 205 -2.66 13.17 25.89
C VAL A 205 -2.90 14.26 24.84
N ARG A 206 -2.94 15.55 25.21
CA ARG A 206 -3.32 16.64 24.28
C ARG A 206 -2.35 16.86 23.12
N ASP A 207 -1.10 16.42 23.25
CA ASP A 207 -0.06 16.62 22.22
C ASP A 207 0.14 15.39 21.32
N ARG A 208 -0.71 14.35 21.46
CA ARG A 208 -0.66 13.20 20.55
C ARG A 208 -1.30 13.57 19.23
N HIS A 209 -0.60 13.21 18.16
CA HIS A 209 -1.10 13.37 16.81
C HIS A 209 -1.54 12.02 16.27
N HIS A 210 -2.41 12.07 15.27
CA HIS A 210 -3.11 10.89 14.82
C HIS A 210 -2.68 10.44 13.43
N LEU A 211 -2.29 9.16 13.33
CA LEU A 211 -2.13 8.50 12.05
C LEU A 211 -3.52 8.28 11.44
N LYS A 212 -3.73 8.77 10.22
CA LYS A 212 -5.01 8.68 9.49
C LYS A 212 -5.00 7.59 8.45
N SER A 213 -3.85 7.37 7.81
CA SER A 213 -3.71 6.44 6.68
C SER A 213 -2.53 5.49 6.90
N LEU A 214 -2.80 4.20 6.79
CA LEU A 214 -1.81 3.13 6.89
C LEU A 214 -1.89 2.22 5.67
N ILE A 215 -0.80 2.13 4.92
CA ILE A 215 -0.63 1.21 3.80
C ILE A 215 0.44 0.19 4.17
N MET A 216 0.12 -1.09 4.05
CA MET A 216 1.03 -2.20 4.35
C MET A 216 0.88 -3.36 3.38
N ASP A 217 1.88 -4.24 3.35
CA ASP A 217 1.82 -5.53 2.66
C ASP A 217 2.16 -6.70 3.58
N ASP A 218 2.09 -7.91 3.04
CA ASP A 218 2.41 -9.16 3.73
C ASP A 218 3.87 -9.28 4.19
N HIS A 219 4.76 -8.52 3.58
CA HIS A 219 6.17 -8.46 3.94
C HIS A 219 6.48 -7.34 4.94
N SER A 220 5.47 -6.75 5.59
CA SER A 220 5.65 -5.66 6.56
C SER A 220 5.02 -5.98 7.94
N VAL A 221 4.60 -7.23 8.17
CA VAL A 221 3.92 -7.71 9.39
C VAL A 221 4.66 -7.37 10.69
N ILE A 222 5.95 -7.71 10.80
CA ILE A 222 6.77 -7.49 12.00
C ILE A 222 6.97 -5.99 12.22
N THR A 223 7.26 -5.24 11.16
CA THR A 223 7.41 -3.78 11.23
C THR A 223 6.11 -3.12 11.72
N ILE A 224 4.96 -3.56 11.21
CA ILE A 224 3.64 -3.04 11.63
C ILE A 224 3.34 -3.44 13.07
N GLN A 225 3.69 -4.63 13.51
CA GLN A 225 3.58 -4.99 14.93
C GLN A 225 4.44 -4.06 15.79
N GLY A 226 5.69 -3.80 15.40
CA GLY A 226 6.58 -2.85 16.06
C GLY A 226 5.97 -1.45 16.15
N LEU A 227 5.27 -1.00 15.10
CA LEU A 227 4.52 0.26 15.09
C LEU A 227 3.43 0.28 16.17
N PHE A 228 2.57 -0.75 16.22
CA PHE A 228 1.49 -0.83 17.21
C PHE A 228 2.01 -0.89 18.64
N HIS A 229 3.04 -1.70 18.90
CA HIS A 229 3.69 -1.77 20.22
C HIS A 229 4.31 -0.44 20.63
N SER A 230 4.91 0.29 19.68
CA SER A 230 5.52 1.57 19.98
C SER A 230 4.48 2.67 20.18
N ALA A 231 3.39 2.64 19.42
CA ALA A 231 2.33 3.63 19.47
C ALA A 231 1.58 3.68 20.81
N ILE A 232 1.52 2.56 21.54
CA ILE A 232 0.88 2.50 22.87
C ILE A 232 1.76 3.04 23.99
N LEU A 233 3.07 3.23 23.76
CA LEU A 233 4.00 3.67 24.80
C LEU A 233 3.66 5.10 25.27
N PRO A 234 3.87 5.45 26.56
CA PRO A 234 3.58 6.78 27.07
C PRO A 234 4.29 7.89 26.28
N GLN A 235 5.54 7.66 25.89
CA GLN A 235 6.37 8.58 25.11
C GLN A 235 6.00 8.65 23.63
N SER A 236 5.13 7.78 23.13
CA SER A 236 4.69 7.83 21.74
C SER A 236 3.97 9.14 21.47
N ARG A 237 4.39 9.83 20.40
CA ARG A 237 3.69 11.01 19.87
C ARG A 237 2.67 10.64 18.82
N LEU A 238 2.79 9.44 18.25
CA LEU A 238 1.86 8.88 17.28
C LEU A 238 0.75 8.10 17.99
N CYS A 239 -0.49 8.36 17.61
CA CYS A 239 -1.68 7.67 18.06
C CYS A 239 -2.41 7.06 16.86
N LEU A 240 -2.81 5.79 16.99
CA LEU A 240 -3.45 5.05 15.90
C LEU A 240 -4.99 5.08 15.98
N SER A 241 -5.59 5.63 17.05
CA SER A 241 -7.04 5.52 17.32
C SER A 241 -7.95 6.28 16.35
N HIS A 242 -7.36 7.07 15.44
CA HIS A 242 -8.10 7.76 14.37
C HIS A 242 -7.67 7.28 12.98
N LEU A 243 -7.18 6.05 12.87
CA LEU A 243 -6.96 5.40 11.58
C LEU A 243 -8.27 5.38 10.80
N SER A 244 -8.32 6.15 9.73
CA SER A 244 -9.50 6.31 8.87
C SER A 244 -9.36 5.58 7.55
N GLU A 245 -8.13 5.29 7.12
CA GLU A 245 -7.81 4.63 5.87
C GLU A 245 -6.81 3.51 6.15
N ILE A 246 -7.17 2.29 5.74
CA ILE A 246 -6.27 1.13 5.80
C ILE A 246 -6.22 0.51 4.40
N GLU A 247 -5.00 0.31 3.90
CA GLU A 247 -4.75 -0.48 2.70
C GLU A 247 -3.82 -1.64 3.04
N ILE A 248 -4.29 -2.86 2.78
CA ILE A 248 -3.56 -4.11 2.99
C ILE A 248 -3.35 -4.76 1.62
N ARG A 249 -2.10 -4.80 1.17
CA ARG A 249 -1.70 -5.35 -0.13
C ARG A 249 -1.25 -6.79 0.03
N LYS A 250 -1.58 -7.65 -0.95
CA LYS A 250 -1.08 -9.03 -1.03
C LYS A 250 -1.21 -9.83 0.27
N SER A 251 -2.34 -9.70 0.96
CA SER A 251 -2.61 -10.42 2.20
C SER A 251 -2.57 -11.93 2.00
N ILE A 252 -1.50 -12.56 2.48
CA ILE A 252 -1.34 -14.02 2.52
C ILE A 252 -1.59 -14.55 3.93
N ARG A 253 -1.67 -15.89 4.06
CA ARG A 253 -1.82 -16.61 5.35
C ARG A 253 -0.81 -16.17 6.41
N GLY A 254 0.42 -15.85 6.01
CA GLY A 254 1.49 -15.41 6.91
C GLY A 254 1.20 -14.11 7.68
N MET A 255 0.20 -13.32 7.28
CA MET A 255 -0.23 -12.14 8.06
C MET A 255 -1.02 -12.53 9.33
N GLY A 256 -1.48 -13.78 9.45
CA GLY A 256 -2.29 -14.26 10.56
C GLY A 256 -3.52 -13.38 10.81
N CYS A 257 -3.83 -13.13 12.08
CA CYS A 257 -4.93 -12.26 12.52
C CYS A 257 -4.57 -10.77 12.53
N LEU A 258 -3.44 -10.34 11.95
CA LEU A 258 -3.02 -8.94 11.97
C LEU A 258 -4.06 -8.01 11.31
N PRO A 259 -4.60 -8.31 10.11
CA PRO A 259 -5.65 -7.50 9.50
C PRO A 259 -6.86 -7.31 10.42
N GLU A 260 -7.33 -8.40 11.05
CA GLU A 260 -8.47 -8.38 11.96
C GLU A 260 -8.20 -7.49 13.18
N LYS A 261 -7.02 -7.65 13.81
CA LYS A 261 -6.65 -6.85 14.98
C LYS A 261 -6.55 -5.36 14.64
N ILE A 262 -5.97 -5.01 13.49
CA ILE A 262 -5.88 -3.62 13.03
C ILE A 262 -7.28 -3.05 12.75
N MET A 263 -8.14 -3.80 12.06
CA MET A 263 -9.51 -3.38 11.76
C MET A 263 -10.35 -3.22 13.04
N SER A 264 -10.22 -4.15 13.98
CA SER A 264 -10.86 -4.08 15.30
C SER A 264 -10.40 -2.84 16.07
N PHE A 265 -9.09 -2.57 16.07
CA PHE A 265 -8.52 -1.39 16.69
C PHE A 265 -9.03 -0.09 16.05
N ALA A 266 -9.14 -0.04 14.72
CA ALA A 266 -9.63 1.12 13.98
C ALA A 266 -11.16 1.17 13.82
N SER A 267 -11.90 0.25 14.43
CA SER A 267 -13.33 0.00 14.11
C SER A 267 -14.23 1.24 14.24
N GLY A 268 -13.94 2.13 15.18
CA GLY A 268 -14.70 3.37 15.39
C GLY A 268 -14.35 4.52 14.43
N SER A 269 -13.16 4.49 13.81
CA SER A 269 -12.64 5.58 12.96
C SER A 269 -12.49 5.21 11.50
N LEU A 270 -12.44 3.92 11.16
CA LEU A 270 -12.17 3.43 9.81
C LEU A 270 -13.30 3.83 8.85
N ARG A 271 -12.93 4.51 7.78
CA ARG A 271 -13.84 4.96 6.71
C ARG A 271 -13.52 4.29 5.38
N THR A 272 -12.26 4.04 5.11
CA THR A 272 -11.81 3.42 3.86
C THR A 272 -11.01 2.17 4.18
N LEU A 273 -11.46 1.04 3.65
CA LEU A 273 -10.73 -0.22 3.71
C LEU A 273 -10.42 -0.68 2.29
N SER A 274 -9.15 -0.92 2.03
CA SER A 274 -8.68 -1.58 0.82
C SER A 274 -7.94 -2.85 1.19
N TRP A 275 -8.43 -4.00 0.75
CA TRP A 275 -7.86 -5.29 1.10
C TRP A 275 -7.69 -6.18 -0.13
N ASP A 276 -6.44 -6.47 -0.46
CA ASP A 276 -6.06 -7.40 -1.53
C ASP A 276 -5.63 -8.73 -0.92
N CYS A 277 -6.46 -9.76 -1.12
CA CYS A 277 -6.25 -11.12 -0.61
C CYS A 277 -6.28 -12.11 -1.80
N PRO A 278 -5.17 -12.23 -2.56
CA PRO A 278 -5.12 -13.10 -3.74
C PRO A 278 -5.50 -14.55 -3.39
N ASN A 279 -4.84 -15.15 -2.41
CA ASN A 279 -4.96 -16.60 -2.15
C ASN A 279 -6.20 -17.05 -1.34
N TYR A 280 -7.25 -16.23 -1.21
CA TYR A 280 -8.39 -16.59 -0.35
C TYR A 280 -9.02 -17.94 -0.74
N THR A 281 -9.25 -18.15 -2.04
CA THR A 281 -9.94 -19.34 -2.55
C THR A 281 -9.11 -20.61 -2.33
N SER A 282 -7.80 -20.56 -2.58
CA SER A 282 -6.91 -21.73 -2.42
C SER A 282 -6.81 -22.22 -0.97
N TYR A 283 -6.88 -21.32 0.01
CA TYR A 283 -6.91 -21.71 1.43
C TYR A 283 -8.19 -22.46 1.79
N THR A 284 -9.34 -21.97 1.33
CA THR A 284 -10.63 -22.60 1.64
C THR A 284 -10.77 -24.00 1.05
N GLU A 285 -10.24 -24.23 -0.16
CA GLU A 285 -10.25 -25.55 -0.80
C GLU A 285 -9.37 -26.57 -0.07
N GLN A 286 -8.28 -26.12 0.54
CA GLN A 286 -7.39 -26.96 1.35
C GLN A 286 -7.97 -27.28 2.74
N GLY A 287 -9.20 -26.86 3.03
CA GLY A 287 -9.84 -27.02 4.33
C GLY A 287 -9.18 -26.18 5.43
N VAL A 288 -8.33 -25.22 5.04
CA VAL A 288 -7.71 -24.28 5.98
C VAL A 288 -8.73 -23.18 6.24
N ALA A 289 -9.30 -23.16 7.44
CA ALA A 289 -10.15 -22.07 7.88
C ALA A 289 -9.30 -20.79 7.95
N MET A 290 -9.44 -19.93 6.95
CA MET A 290 -9.04 -18.53 7.07
C MET A 290 -10.18 -17.82 7.79
N ASP A 291 -9.94 -17.44 9.05
CA ASP A 291 -10.81 -16.51 9.76
C ASP A 291 -10.71 -15.16 9.05
N ALA A 292 -11.62 -14.93 8.11
CA ALA A 292 -11.69 -13.67 7.40
C ALA A 292 -12.00 -12.55 8.41
N PRO A 293 -11.25 -11.43 8.37
CA PRO A 293 -11.37 -10.38 9.37
C PRO A 293 -12.78 -9.79 9.35
N SER A 294 -13.33 -9.51 10.53
CA SER A 294 -14.61 -8.80 10.59
C SER A 294 -14.44 -7.38 10.03
N ILE A 295 -15.25 -7.04 9.03
CA ILE A 295 -15.21 -5.71 8.41
C ILE A 295 -15.93 -4.71 9.34
N PRO A 296 -15.29 -3.60 9.73
CA PRO A 296 -15.94 -2.58 10.55
C PRO A 296 -17.22 -2.01 9.93
N THR A 297 -18.23 -1.78 10.77
CA THR A 297 -19.59 -1.43 10.34
C THR A 297 -19.74 0.02 9.87
N TYR A 298 -18.81 0.91 10.25
CA TYR A 298 -18.86 2.33 9.89
C TYR A 298 -18.04 2.72 8.64
N ILE A 299 -17.74 1.75 7.79
CA ILE A 299 -17.00 1.96 6.53
C ILE A 299 -17.88 2.70 5.52
N ARG A 300 -17.23 3.60 4.77
CA ARG A 300 -17.80 4.35 3.65
C ARG A 300 -17.33 3.85 2.30
N SER A 301 -16.06 3.49 2.17
CA SER A 301 -15.49 2.94 0.94
C SER A 301 -14.86 1.59 1.22
N LEU A 302 -15.41 0.55 0.61
CA LEU A 302 -14.95 -0.83 0.75
C LEU A 302 -14.35 -1.32 -0.57
N ARG A 303 -13.06 -1.63 -0.56
CA ARG A 303 -12.33 -2.08 -1.75
C ARG A 303 -11.71 -3.44 -1.47
N LEU A 304 -12.14 -4.46 -2.18
CA LEU A 304 -11.73 -5.83 -1.95
C LEU A 304 -11.18 -6.44 -3.24
N SER A 305 -10.11 -7.20 -3.14
CA SER A 305 -9.47 -7.88 -4.27
C SER A 305 -9.23 -9.34 -3.93
N PHE A 306 -9.71 -10.26 -4.76
CA PHE A 306 -9.65 -11.71 -4.54
C PHE A 306 -9.27 -12.46 -5.81
N ASP A 307 -8.59 -13.61 -5.68
CA ASP A 307 -8.51 -14.57 -6.79
C ASP A 307 -9.80 -15.38 -6.88
N HIS A 308 -10.36 -15.42 -8.09
CA HIS A 308 -11.62 -16.06 -8.40
C HIS A 308 -11.40 -17.19 -9.41
N LEU A 309 -11.43 -18.42 -8.90
CA LEU A 309 -11.22 -19.63 -9.70
C LEU A 309 -12.52 -20.10 -10.34
N HIS A 310 -12.46 -20.44 -11.63
CA HIS A 310 -13.62 -20.93 -12.37
C HIS A 310 -14.06 -22.32 -11.91
N GLY A 311 -15.38 -22.53 -11.79
CA GLY A 311 -15.94 -23.82 -11.40
C GLY A 311 -15.72 -24.19 -9.93
N VAL A 312 -15.15 -23.29 -9.14
CA VAL A 312 -14.93 -23.45 -7.70
C VAL A 312 -15.96 -22.65 -6.92
N THR A 313 -16.45 -23.20 -5.81
CA THR A 313 -17.38 -22.46 -4.94
C THR A 313 -16.73 -21.16 -4.45
N SER A 314 -17.34 -20.01 -4.75
CA SER A 314 -16.78 -18.69 -4.45
C SER A 314 -16.92 -18.32 -2.97
N HIS A 315 -16.16 -18.99 -2.10
CA HIS A 315 -16.19 -18.75 -0.64
C HIS A 315 -15.92 -17.28 -0.27
N HIS A 316 -15.04 -16.60 -1.00
CA HIS A 316 -14.78 -15.17 -0.82
C HIS A 316 -16.04 -14.32 -0.99
N MET A 317 -16.90 -14.63 -1.97
CA MET A 317 -18.16 -13.90 -2.17
C MET A 317 -19.18 -14.17 -1.06
N SER A 318 -19.22 -15.39 -0.54
CA SER A 318 -20.05 -15.71 0.64
C SER A 318 -19.62 -14.89 1.86
N TYR A 319 -18.30 -14.75 2.07
CA TYR A 319 -17.74 -13.87 3.09
C TYR A 319 -18.13 -12.41 2.85
N VAL A 320 -17.97 -11.89 1.63
CA VAL A 320 -18.36 -10.50 1.29
C VAL A 320 -19.84 -10.25 1.60
N CYS A 321 -20.74 -11.15 1.20
CA CYS A 321 -22.17 -10.99 1.50
C CYS A 321 -22.44 -10.99 3.00
N THR A 322 -21.77 -11.85 3.76
CA THR A 322 -21.93 -11.94 5.21
C THR A 322 -21.40 -10.68 5.90
N ALA A 323 -20.25 -10.17 5.47
CA ALA A 323 -19.69 -8.93 6.00
C ALA A 323 -20.62 -7.73 5.70
N LEU A 324 -21.20 -7.66 4.50
CA LEU A 324 -22.18 -6.63 4.15
C LEU A 324 -23.47 -6.75 4.99
N GLU A 325 -23.94 -7.96 5.28
CA GLU A 325 -25.08 -8.16 6.19
C GLU A 325 -24.79 -7.64 7.60
N GLU A 326 -23.57 -7.85 8.12
CA GLU A 326 -23.18 -7.28 9.42
C GLU A 326 -23.09 -5.75 9.37
N ILE A 327 -22.50 -5.17 8.30
CA ILE A 327 -22.47 -3.71 8.10
C ILE A 327 -23.88 -3.12 8.06
N ALA A 328 -24.82 -3.81 7.41
CA ALA A 328 -26.20 -3.38 7.29
C ALA A 328 -26.93 -3.26 8.64
N LYS A 329 -26.58 -4.08 9.64
CA LYS A 329 -27.24 -4.08 10.96
C LYS A 329 -26.94 -2.84 11.80
N ASP A 330 -25.72 -2.32 11.71
CA ASP A 330 -25.15 -1.46 12.75
C ASP A 330 -25.04 0.03 12.38
N ASN A 331 -25.43 0.41 11.16
CA ASN A 331 -25.51 1.77 10.57
C ASN A 331 -24.74 1.82 9.23
N ALA A 332 -25.43 1.46 8.15
CA ALA A 332 -24.89 1.41 6.80
C ALA A 332 -24.50 2.80 6.25
N GLN A 333 -23.29 3.24 6.58
CA GLN A 333 -22.65 4.45 6.04
C GLN A 333 -21.89 4.16 4.73
N LEU A 334 -22.05 2.97 4.17
CA LEU A 334 -21.37 2.53 2.96
C LEU A 334 -21.84 3.37 1.76
N GLU A 335 -20.89 4.03 1.11
CA GLU A 335 -21.09 4.92 -0.04
C GLU A 335 -20.57 4.27 -1.34
N GLU A 336 -19.49 3.50 -1.24
CA GLU A 336 -18.77 2.91 -2.38
C GLU A 336 -18.34 1.46 -2.09
N ILE A 337 -18.51 0.59 -3.09
CA ILE A 337 -17.91 -0.74 -3.13
C ILE A 337 -17.09 -0.90 -4.41
N LEU A 338 -15.84 -1.31 -4.29
CA LEU A 338 -15.00 -1.78 -5.40
C LEU A 338 -14.62 -3.24 -5.16
N LEU A 339 -15.05 -4.14 -6.03
CA LEU A 339 -14.64 -5.54 -6.02
C LEU A 339 -13.72 -5.81 -7.20
N ILE A 340 -12.53 -6.33 -6.95
CA ILE A 340 -11.59 -6.78 -7.97
C ILE A 340 -11.55 -8.30 -7.93
N LEU A 341 -12.03 -8.93 -8.99
CA LEU A 341 -12.01 -10.38 -9.16
C LEU A 341 -10.88 -10.71 -10.12
N LYS A 342 -9.80 -11.33 -9.61
CA LYS A 342 -8.71 -11.83 -10.44
C LYS A 342 -9.12 -13.19 -10.98
N VAL A 343 -9.58 -13.19 -12.22
CA VAL A 343 -10.19 -14.36 -12.84
C VAL A 343 -9.20 -15.01 -13.80
N GLU A 344 -8.94 -16.30 -13.61
CA GLU A 344 -8.23 -17.10 -14.62
C GLU A 344 -8.98 -17.04 -15.97
N ARG A 345 -8.28 -17.17 -17.08
CA ARG A 345 -8.96 -17.09 -18.38
C ARG A 345 -9.86 -18.32 -18.56
N PRO A 346 -11.18 -18.17 -18.78
CA PRO A 346 -12.07 -19.32 -18.94
C PRO A 346 -11.69 -20.09 -20.20
N SER A 347 -11.73 -21.43 -20.10
CA SER A 347 -11.46 -22.31 -21.25
C SER A 347 -12.61 -22.31 -22.27
N LYS A 348 -13.85 -22.08 -21.79
CA LYS A 348 -15.07 -21.96 -22.60
C LYS A 348 -15.96 -20.89 -22.02
N ILE A 349 -16.72 -20.22 -22.88
CA ILE A 349 -17.63 -19.15 -22.48
C ILE A 349 -18.80 -19.65 -21.62
N ASP A 350 -19.23 -20.89 -21.80
CA ASP A 350 -20.35 -21.47 -21.06
C ASP A 350 -20.03 -21.79 -19.59
N ASP A 351 -18.73 -21.89 -19.26
CA ASP A 351 -18.27 -22.16 -17.90
C ASP A 351 -18.19 -20.87 -17.05
N VAL A 352 -18.35 -19.70 -17.69
CA VAL A 352 -18.22 -18.40 -17.04
C VAL A 352 -19.41 -18.16 -16.09
N TRP A 353 -19.09 -17.89 -14.83
CA TRP A 353 -20.04 -17.56 -13.76
C TRP A 353 -21.03 -18.69 -13.39
N CYS A 354 -20.76 -19.94 -13.78
CA CYS A 354 -21.69 -21.04 -13.51
C CYS A 354 -21.82 -21.31 -12.00
N GLU A 355 -20.75 -21.12 -11.24
CA GLU A 355 -20.71 -21.16 -9.77
C GLU A 355 -21.34 -19.93 -9.09
N SER A 356 -21.62 -18.87 -9.84
CA SER A 356 -21.89 -17.54 -9.29
C SER A 356 -23.36 -17.22 -9.06
N ALA A 357 -24.29 -18.08 -9.50
CA ALA A 357 -25.73 -17.83 -9.40
C ALA A 357 -26.22 -17.60 -7.96
N HIS A 358 -25.64 -18.30 -6.98
CA HIS A 358 -26.08 -18.18 -5.58
C HIS A 358 -25.64 -16.86 -4.93
N TRP A 359 -24.37 -16.49 -5.07
CA TRP A 359 -23.86 -15.27 -4.42
C TRP A 359 -24.35 -14.02 -5.14
N THR A 360 -24.46 -14.03 -6.48
CA THR A 360 -24.93 -12.86 -7.24
C THR A 360 -26.34 -12.47 -6.86
N ALA A 361 -27.27 -13.44 -6.78
CA ALA A 361 -28.64 -13.16 -6.34
C ALA A 361 -28.70 -12.57 -4.92
N ARG A 362 -27.94 -13.15 -3.98
CA ARG A 362 -27.85 -12.66 -2.59
C ARG A 362 -27.23 -11.26 -2.52
N PHE A 363 -26.16 -11.02 -3.28
CA PHE A 363 -25.45 -9.74 -3.33
C PHE A 363 -26.32 -8.65 -3.96
N ASP A 364 -27.02 -8.96 -5.05
CA ASP A 364 -27.95 -8.06 -5.74
C ASP A 364 -29.09 -7.66 -4.80
N GLU A 365 -29.78 -8.64 -4.18
CA GLU A 365 -30.87 -8.38 -3.24
C GLU A 365 -30.44 -7.57 -2.00
N LEU A 366 -29.29 -7.91 -1.42
CA LEU A 366 -28.78 -7.24 -0.22
C LEU A 366 -28.52 -5.75 -0.47
N LEU A 367 -27.88 -5.42 -1.59
CA LEU A 367 -27.48 -4.05 -1.92
C LEU A 367 -28.63 -3.25 -2.56
N THR A 368 -29.67 -3.89 -3.09
CA THR A 368 -30.87 -3.20 -3.59
C THR A 368 -31.97 -3.01 -2.55
N GLY A 369 -31.87 -3.61 -1.37
CA GLY A 369 -32.79 -3.34 -0.26
C GLY A 369 -32.95 -1.84 0.00
N ALA A 370 -34.19 -1.34 0.01
CA ALA A 370 -34.50 0.10 0.04
C ALA A 370 -33.91 0.82 1.27
N ASP A 371 -33.85 0.11 2.40
CA ASP A 371 -33.40 0.66 3.68
C ASP A 371 -32.04 0.09 4.14
N THR A 372 -31.45 -0.84 3.39
CA THR A 372 -30.24 -1.55 3.80
C THR A 372 -28.99 -0.67 3.68
N PHE A 373 -28.85 0.03 2.55
CA PHE A 373 -27.68 0.88 2.26
C PHE A 373 -28.13 2.21 1.64
N PRO A 374 -28.67 3.15 2.44
CA PRO A 374 -29.28 4.38 1.92
C PRO A 374 -28.28 5.35 1.28
N HIS A 375 -26.99 5.21 1.60
CA HIS A 375 -25.92 6.10 1.10
C HIS A 375 -25.12 5.50 -0.06
N LEU A 376 -25.40 4.25 -0.44
CA LEU A 376 -24.65 3.54 -1.47
C LEU A 376 -24.94 4.15 -2.83
N GLN A 377 -23.90 4.71 -3.44
CA GLN A 377 -23.98 5.43 -4.71
C GLN A 377 -23.33 4.65 -5.85
N HIS A 378 -22.26 3.91 -5.54
CA HIS A 378 -21.42 3.29 -6.56
C HIS A 378 -20.96 1.90 -6.16
N ILE A 379 -21.14 0.95 -7.07
CA ILE A 379 -20.60 -0.40 -6.99
C ILE A 379 -19.86 -0.68 -8.29
N VAL A 380 -18.55 -0.89 -8.17
CA VAL A 380 -17.69 -1.25 -9.30
C VAL A 380 -17.21 -2.67 -9.11
N ILE A 381 -17.43 -3.52 -10.11
CA ILE A 381 -16.84 -4.85 -10.17
C ILE A 381 -15.83 -4.87 -11.32
N LEU A 382 -14.56 -5.02 -10.98
CA LEU A 382 -13.44 -5.11 -11.91
C LEU A 382 -13.05 -6.58 -12.10
N ILE A 383 -13.20 -7.08 -13.31
CA ILE A 383 -12.72 -8.40 -13.71
C ILE A 383 -11.29 -8.23 -14.24
N TRP A 384 -10.32 -8.66 -13.44
CA TRP A 384 -8.92 -8.58 -13.80
C TRP A 384 -8.43 -9.94 -14.32
N HIS A 385 -7.97 -9.96 -15.57
CA HIS A 385 -7.28 -11.12 -16.13
C HIS A 385 -5.76 -10.94 -16.00
N PRO A 386 -5.07 -11.74 -15.17
CA PRO A 386 -3.62 -11.69 -15.09
C PRO A 386 -3.01 -12.09 -16.44
N PRO A 387 -1.85 -11.51 -16.81
CA PRO A 387 -1.17 -11.88 -18.05
C PRO A 387 -0.80 -13.36 -18.00
N SER A 388 -1.24 -14.15 -18.98
CA SER A 388 -0.79 -15.52 -19.12
C SER A 388 0.34 -15.59 -20.14
N GLU A 389 1.41 -16.32 -19.81
CA GLU A 389 2.65 -16.45 -20.63
C GLU A 389 2.37 -16.91 -22.08
N HIS A 390 1.18 -17.43 -22.36
CA HIS A 390 0.80 -18.00 -23.65
C HIS A 390 -0.38 -17.27 -24.31
N SER A 391 -0.83 -16.14 -23.74
CA SER A 391 -2.00 -15.43 -24.28
C SER A 391 -1.68 -14.59 -25.51
N GLN A 392 -2.08 -15.15 -26.66
CA GLN A 392 -2.56 -14.35 -27.79
C GLN A 392 -3.53 -13.27 -27.29
N ARG A 393 -3.43 -12.06 -27.88
CA ARG A 393 -4.28 -10.87 -27.63
C ARG A 393 -5.61 -11.26 -27.00
N ALA A 394 -5.88 -10.76 -25.79
CA ALA A 394 -7.17 -10.96 -25.15
C ALA A 394 -8.28 -10.65 -26.16
N GLN A 395 -9.18 -11.61 -26.38
CA GLN A 395 -10.32 -11.38 -27.24
C GLN A 395 -11.25 -10.44 -26.48
N VAL A 396 -11.19 -9.15 -26.80
CA VAL A 396 -12.03 -8.09 -26.20
C VAL A 396 -13.49 -8.51 -26.15
N GLU A 397 -13.98 -9.20 -27.19
CA GLU A 397 -15.32 -9.77 -27.28
C GLU A 397 -15.65 -10.75 -26.14
N LEU A 398 -14.69 -11.61 -25.77
CA LEU A 398 -14.86 -12.56 -24.66
C LEU A 398 -14.96 -11.82 -23.32
N CYS A 399 -14.08 -10.86 -23.06
CA CYS A 399 -14.12 -10.08 -21.82
C CYS A 399 -15.41 -9.27 -21.71
N ASN A 400 -15.89 -8.69 -22.81
CA ASN A 400 -17.18 -8.01 -22.87
C ASN A 400 -18.35 -8.95 -22.56
N GLU A 401 -18.38 -10.17 -23.12
CA GLU A 401 -19.44 -11.13 -22.81
C GLU A 401 -19.37 -11.62 -21.35
N ILE A 402 -18.17 -11.79 -20.77
CA ILE A 402 -18.01 -12.10 -19.34
C ILE A 402 -18.64 -11.00 -18.47
N CYS A 403 -18.35 -9.73 -18.78
CA CYS A 403 -18.92 -8.59 -18.05
C CYS A 403 -20.44 -8.51 -18.21
N MET A 404 -20.94 -8.59 -19.45
CA MET A 404 -22.38 -8.54 -19.73
C MET A 404 -23.14 -9.68 -19.02
N ARG A 405 -22.57 -10.87 -18.92
CA ARG A 405 -23.19 -11.97 -18.16
C ARG A 405 -23.31 -11.64 -16.68
N LEU A 406 -22.26 -11.08 -16.08
CA LEU A 406 -22.31 -10.67 -14.67
C LEU A 406 -23.32 -9.54 -14.42
N GLU A 407 -23.37 -8.55 -15.32
CA GLU A 407 -24.39 -7.49 -15.26
C GLU A 407 -25.82 -8.07 -15.34
N ARG A 408 -26.05 -9.03 -16.25
CA ARG A 408 -27.34 -9.74 -16.36
C ARG A 408 -27.67 -10.58 -15.13
N MET A 409 -26.69 -10.93 -14.28
CA MET A 409 -26.94 -11.62 -13.00
C MET A 409 -27.21 -10.63 -11.86
N LEU A 410 -26.75 -9.39 -11.99
CA LEU A 410 -26.92 -8.29 -11.02
C LEU A 410 -27.93 -7.25 -11.53
N GLN A 411 -29.09 -7.73 -11.98
CA GLN A 411 -30.06 -6.92 -12.72
C GLN A 411 -30.66 -5.79 -11.88
N GLN A 412 -30.84 -6.00 -10.57
CA GLN A 412 -31.48 -5.01 -9.73
C GLN A 412 -30.53 -3.83 -9.47
N LEU A 413 -29.25 -4.12 -9.20
CA LEU A 413 -28.20 -3.12 -9.09
C LEU A 413 -28.00 -2.35 -10.40
N GLN A 414 -28.07 -3.05 -11.55
CA GLN A 414 -28.05 -2.43 -12.87
C GLN A 414 -29.27 -1.51 -13.07
N ALA A 415 -30.48 -1.96 -12.73
CA ALA A 415 -31.71 -1.17 -12.85
C ALA A 415 -31.71 0.09 -11.96
N LYS A 416 -31.03 0.04 -10.80
CA LYS A 416 -30.79 1.21 -9.95
C LYS A 416 -29.76 2.20 -10.51
N GLY A 417 -28.98 1.80 -11.52
CA GLY A 417 -27.95 2.65 -12.13
C GLY A 417 -26.71 2.88 -11.25
N ILE A 418 -26.48 2.02 -10.25
CA ILE A 418 -25.34 2.13 -9.32
C ILE A 418 -24.23 1.11 -9.61
N LEU A 419 -24.48 0.14 -10.50
CA LEU A 419 -23.51 -0.89 -10.89
C LEU A 419 -22.66 -0.44 -12.09
N SER A 420 -21.37 -0.75 -12.05
CA SER A 420 -20.48 -0.73 -13.21
C SER A 420 -19.62 -2.00 -13.20
N VAL A 421 -19.70 -2.80 -14.27
CA VAL A 421 -18.83 -3.97 -14.44
C VAL A 421 -17.80 -3.65 -15.52
N LEU A 422 -16.54 -3.72 -15.15
CA LEU A 422 -15.41 -3.37 -16.01
C LEU A 422 -14.46 -4.56 -16.09
N TRP A 423 -13.70 -4.65 -17.17
CA TRP A 423 -12.60 -5.61 -17.26
C TRP A 423 -11.28 -4.89 -17.54
N VAL A 424 -10.20 -5.50 -17.03
CA VAL A 424 -8.83 -5.05 -17.23
C VAL A 424 -8.00 -6.23 -17.69
N VAL A 425 -7.29 -6.02 -18.80
CA VAL A 425 -6.20 -6.90 -19.23
C VAL A 425 -4.92 -6.11 -19.02
N SER A 426 -4.07 -6.59 -18.10
CA SER A 426 -2.74 -6.00 -17.93
C SER A 426 -1.85 -6.48 -19.07
N ALA A 427 -1.40 -5.59 -19.96
CA ALA A 427 -0.28 -5.91 -20.86
C ALA A 427 1.07 -5.75 -20.14
N PHE A 428 1.08 -5.29 -18.88
CA PHE A 428 2.29 -5.03 -18.11
C PHE A 428 2.62 -6.15 -17.13
N GLU A 429 3.81 -6.73 -17.31
CA GLU A 429 4.46 -7.68 -16.39
C GLU A 429 5.02 -7.02 -15.11
N LYS A 430 4.95 -5.69 -14.95
CA LYS A 430 5.71 -4.99 -13.88
C LYS A 430 4.83 -4.33 -12.82
N GLY A 431 4.50 -5.11 -11.79
CA GLY A 431 4.50 -4.67 -10.38
C GLY A 431 3.45 -3.67 -9.88
N LEU A 432 2.55 -3.15 -10.73
CA LEU A 432 1.45 -2.31 -10.28
C LEU A 432 0.37 -3.16 -9.61
N SER A 433 -0.10 -2.71 -8.44
CA SER A 433 -1.24 -3.33 -7.74
C SER A 433 -2.51 -3.15 -8.59
N GLY A 434 -3.31 -4.21 -8.73
CA GLY A 434 -4.60 -4.15 -9.43
C GLY A 434 -5.54 -3.06 -8.90
N LEU A 435 -5.42 -2.69 -7.62
CA LEU A 435 -6.13 -1.58 -7.00
C LEU A 435 -5.76 -0.21 -7.60
N ILE A 436 -4.48 0.03 -7.88
CA ILE A 436 -4.02 1.31 -8.48
C ILE A 436 -4.57 1.43 -9.90
N ILE A 437 -4.55 0.31 -10.64
CA ILE A 437 -5.12 0.24 -11.98
C ILE A 437 -6.63 0.50 -11.94
N ALA A 438 -7.34 -0.10 -10.97
CA ALA A 438 -8.77 0.09 -10.78
C ALA A 438 -9.13 1.56 -10.50
N GLU A 439 -8.35 2.24 -9.66
CA GLU A 439 -8.54 3.68 -9.38
C GLU A 439 -8.31 4.55 -10.62
N GLU A 440 -7.26 4.27 -11.40
CA GLU A 440 -7.03 5.00 -12.64
C GLU A 440 -8.15 4.76 -13.66
N ALA A 441 -8.68 3.54 -13.71
CA ALA A 441 -9.80 3.16 -14.57
C ALA A 441 -11.12 3.80 -14.13
N SER A 442 -11.37 3.99 -12.82
CA SER A 442 -12.60 4.59 -12.31
C SER A 442 -12.65 6.11 -12.49
N VAL A 443 -11.50 6.79 -12.43
CA VAL A 443 -11.39 8.25 -12.62
C VAL A 443 -11.53 8.67 -14.08
N ARG A 444 -11.05 7.84 -15.01
CA ARG A 444 -11.23 8.09 -16.45
C ARG A 444 -12.64 7.63 -16.80
N LYS A 445 -13.55 8.55 -17.12
CA LYS A 445 -14.83 8.20 -17.74
C LYS A 445 -14.54 7.49 -19.07
N ILE A 446 -14.66 6.17 -19.12
CA ILE A 446 -14.31 5.37 -20.30
C ILE A 446 -15.49 5.38 -21.28
N GLU A 447 -15.26 5.91 -22.48
CA GLU A 447 -16.04 5.58 -23.67
C GLU A 447 -15.65 4.14 -24.09
N ASP A 448 -16.61 3.22 -24.19
CA ASP A 448 -16.49 1.82 -24.66
C ASP A 448 -16.09 0.70 -23.66
N GLY A 449 -16.20 0.92 -22.34
CA GLY A 449 -16.35 -0.17 -21.37
C GLY A 449 -15.14 -1.11 -21.12
N GLY A 450 -13.95 -0.78 -21.61
CA GLY A 450 -12.74 -1.57 -21.37
C GLY A 450 -11.47 -0.73 -21.18
N PHE A 451 -10.55 -1.22 -20.35
CA PHE A 451 -9.22 -0.63 -20.16
C PHE A 451 -8.15 -1.64 -20.56
N VAL A 452 -7.40 -1.33 -21.62
CA VAL A 452 -6.19 -2.06 -22.02
C VAL A 452 -5.01 -1.17 -21.63
N ILE A 453 -4.22 -1.61 -20.65
CA ILE A 453 -2.96 -0.95 -20.26
C ILE A 453 -1.81 -1.62 -20.96
#